data_AF-A0A2K8U5D0-F1
#
_entry.id   AF-A0A2K8U5D0-F1
#
_cell.length_a   1.000
_cell.length_b   1.000
_cell.length_c   1.000
_cell.angle_alpha   90.00
_cell.angle_beta   90.00
_cell.angle_gamma   90.00
#
_symmetry.space_group_name_H-M   'P 1'
#
loop_
_entity.id
_entity.type
_entity.pdbx_description
1 polymer ?
#
loop_
_entity_poly.entity_id
_entity_poly.type
_entity_poly.pdbx_seq_one_letter_code
_entity_poly.pdbx_strand_id
1 'polypeptide(L)'
;MTLPELSPSPPPELTPYPENSPEAMLRIITLFIVCDGDVAEGEMEVLERIGVLDTIGADRNLFALVFDGYCDDLIAHAGTARYVGLADTQWVDAVLAGVTDPGLRRYLAQTLLLVAHSDGHFADVELTVYRQMLDRWGLDIDHLV
;
A
#
# COMPACT_ATOMS: atom_id res chain seq x y z
N MET A 1 -10.37 -29.08 -23.75
CA MET A 1 -9.10 -28.90 -23.04
C MET A 1 -9.36 -27.89 -21.94
N THR A 2 -9.73 -28.36 -20.76
CA THR A 2 -9.94 -27.53 -19.58
C THR A 2 -8.58 -27.00 -19.13
N LEU A 3 -8.46 -25.68 -18.95
CA LEU A 3 -7.28 -25.09 -18.31
C LEU A 3 -7.11 -25.75 -16.93
N PRO A 4 -5.88 -26.09 -16.51
CA PRO A 4 -5.66 -26.56 -15.15
C PRO A 4 -6.18 -25.48 -14.19
N GLU A 5 -7.00 -25.86 -13.21
CA GLU A 5 -7.31 -24.96 -12.11
C GLU A 5 -5.99 -24.54 -11.49
N LEU A 6 -5.70 -23.24 -11.56
CA LEU A 6 -4.60 -22.64 -10.82
C LEU A 6 -4.92 -22.90 -9.34
N SER A 7 -4.12 -23.75 -8.69
CA SER A 7 -4.15 -23.87 -7.24
C SER A 7 -4.13 -22.45 -6.64
N PRO A 8 -4.93 -22.16 -5.60
CA PRO A 8 -4.91 -20.85 -4.98
C PRO A 8 -3.47 -20.51 -4.57
N SER A 9 -3.03 -19.30 -4.89
CA SER A 9 -1.72 -18.80 -4.45
C SER A 9 -1.61 -18.98 -2.92
N PRO A 10 -0.42 -19.35 -2.41
CA PRO A 10 -0.21 -19.38 -0.97
C PRO A 10 -0.56 -18.01 -0.36
N PRO A 11 -1.01 -17.97 0.91
CA PRO A 11 -1.31 -16.70 1.55
C PRO A 11 -0.07 -15.79 1.53
N PRO A 12 -0.25 -14.46 1.42
CA PRO A 12 0.84 -13.50 1.48
C PRO A 12 1.71 -13.71 2.72
N GLU A 13 3.01 -13.90 2.52
CA GLU A 13 4.00 -13.90 3.59
C GLU A 13 4.64 -12.52 3.65
N LEU A 14 4.17 -11.70 4.59
CA LEU A 14 4.71 -10.35 4.83
C LEU A 14 5.65 -10.37 6.03
N THR A 15 6.71 -9.57 5.97
CA THR A 15 7.57 -9.29 7.11
C THR A 15 6.71 -8.81 8.31
N PRO A 16 6.81 -9.39 9.51
CA PRO A 16 5.90 -9.05 10.60
C PRO A 16 6.26 -7.70 11.23
N TYR A 17 5.25 -6.82 11.39
CA TYR A 17 5.35 -5.59 12.16
C TYR A 17 4.25 -5.56 13.23
N PRO A 18 4.46 -4.86 14.38
CA PRO A 18 3.38 -4.65 15.33
C PRO A 18 2.21 -3.91 14.68
N GLU A 19 0.98 -4.22 15.10
CA GLU A 19 -0.20 -3.49 14.64
C GLU A 19 -0.08 -1.99 14.95
N ASN A 20 -0.53 -1.15 14.03
CA ASN A 20 -0.53 0.31 14.15
C ASN A 20 0.87 0.93 14.33
N SER A 21 1.93 0.18 14.05
CA SER A 21 3.30 0.68 14.09
C SER A 21 3.61 1.63 12.93
N PRO A 22 4.64 2.49 13.07
CA PRO A 22 5.21 3.24 11.95
C PRO A 22 5.47 2.34 10.73
N GLU A 23 6.05 1.16 10.94
CA GLU A 23 6.37 0.21 9.88
C GLU A 23 5.14 -0.36 9.17
N ALA A 24 4.06 -0.67 9.92
CA ALA A 24 2.80 -1.10 9.33
C ALA A 24 2.15 0.00 8.47
N MET A 25 2.23 1.26 8.92
CA MET A 25 1.75 2.41 8.15
C MET A 25 2.61 2.68 6.91
N LEU A 26 3.94 2.63 7.06
CA LEU A 26 4.89 2.79 5.95
C LEU A 26 4.69 1.72 4.89
N ARG A 27 4.39 0.47 5.27
CA ARG A 27 4.11 -0.60 4.30
C ARG A 27 2.90 -0.27 3.40
N ILE A 28 1.85 0.32 3.97
CA ILE A 28 0.67 0.73 3.19
C ILE A 28 1.04 1.87 2.23
N ILE A 29 1.87 2.82 2.66
CA ILE A 29 2.38 3.89 1.80
C ILE A 29 3.22 3.30 0.67
N THR A 30 4.10 2.34 0.97
CA THR A 30 4.92 1.65 -0.03
C THR A 30 4.06 0.87 -1.03
N LEU A 31 3.02 0.15 -0.58
CA LEU A 31 2.08 -0.52 -1.47
C LEU A 31 1.54 0.46 -2.50
N PHE A 32 1.12 1.65 -2.07
CA PHE A 32 0.55 2.67 -2.95
C PHE A 32 1.58 3.16 -3.99
N ILE A 33 2.78 3.53 -3.56
CA ILE A 33 3.89 3.99 -4.43
C ILE A 33 4.28 2.90 -5.45
N VAL A 34 4.36 1.64 -5.03
CA VAL A 34 4.76 0.53 -5.92
C VAL A 34 3.64 0.17 -6.91
N CYS A 35 2.37 0.41 -6.55
CA CYS A 35 1.22 0.16 -7.42
C CYS A 35 1.15 1.09 -8.64
N ASP A 36 1.67 2.31 -8.56
CA ASP A 36 1.72 3.27 -9.67
C ASP A 36 2.65 2.78 -10.81
N GLY A 37 3.66 1.97 -10.48
CA GLY A 37 4.57 1.38 -11.46
C GLY A 37 5.58 2.37 -12.06
N ASP A 38 5.42 3.67 -11.78
CA ASP A 38 6.45 4.69 -11.90
C ASP A 38 6.60 5.31 -10.50
N VAL A 39 7.74 5.15 -9.85
CA VAL A 39 8.04 5.96 -8.65
C VAL A 39 8.32 7.36 -9.19
N ALA A 40 7.28 8.14 -9.47
CA ALA A 40 7.47 9.50 -9.90
C ALA A 40 8.20 10.23 -8.77
N GLU A 41 9.32 10.90 -9.07
CA GLU A 41 10.09 11.70 -8.10
C GLU A 41 9.19 12.63 -7.25
N GLY A 42 8.01 12.99 -7.75
CA GLY A 42 7.02 13.81 -7.06
C GLY A 42 6.33 13.17 -5.84
N GLU A 43 6.16 11.85 -5.77
CA GLU A 43 5.41 11.23 -4.66
C GLU A 43 6.15 11.33 -3.31
N MET A 44 7.46 11.07 -3.34
CA MET A 44 8.31 11.21 -2.16
C MET A 44 8.38 12.69 -1.74
N GLU A 45 8.52 13.60 -2.69
CA GLU A 45 8.48 15.04 -2.41
C GLU A 45 7.16 15.47 -1.76
N VAL A 46 6.03 14.88 -2.18
CA VAL A 46 4.73 15.14 -1.56
C VAL A 46 4.72 14.64 -0.13
N LEU A 47 5.09 13.37 0.11
CA LEU A 47 5.13 12.76 1.46
C LEU A 47 5.99 13.56 2.44
N GLU A 48 7.14 14.05 1.96
CA GLU A 48 8.01 14.95 2.72
C GLU A 48 7.38 16.31 2.99
N ARG A 49 6.79 16.93 1.97
CA ARG A 49 6.15 18.25 2.07
C ARG A 49 5.00 18.23 3.07
N ILE A 50 4.23 17.14 3.13
CA ILE A 50 3.13 16.98 4.10
C ILE A 50 3.58 16.42 5.46
N GLY A 51 4.87 16.10 5.62
CA GLY A 51 5.45 15.69 6.91
C GLY A 51 4.90 14.36 7.43
N VAL A 52 4.55 13.43 6.53
CA VAL A 52 3.91 12.16 6.93
C VAL A 52 4.83 11.31 7.78
N LEU A 53 6.12 11.21 7.42
CA LEU A 53 7.09 10.40 8.16
C LEU A 53 7.16 10.85 9.62
N ASP A 54 7.35 12.14 9.86
CA ASP A 54 7.39 12.70 11.21
C ASP A 54 6.07 12.45 11.96
N THR A 55 4.93 12.63 11.28
CA THR A 55 3.59 12.46 11.89
C THR A 55 3.34 11.04 12.37
N ILE A 56 3.81 10.03 11.63
CA ILE A 56 3.67 8.62 12.01
C ILE A 56 4.82 8.12 12.89
N GLY A 57 5.76 8.98 13.29
CA GLY A 57 6.92 8.60 14.10
C GLY A 57 7.98 7.80 13.35
N ALA A 58 8.10 8.02 12.04
CA ALA A 58 9.09 7.41 11.15
C ALA A 58 10.14 8.43 10.69
N ASP A 59 11.21 7.92 10.08
CA ASP A 59 12.17 8.72 9.34
C ASP A 59 12.44 8.09 7.96
N ARG A 60 13.28 8.74 7.15
CA ARG A 60 13.64 8.24 5.81
C ARG A 60 14.37 6.90 5.85
N ASN A 61 15.14 6.62 6.89
CA ASN A 61 15.89 5.37 7.00
C ASN A 61 14.92 4.21 7.25
N LEU A 62 13.95 4.42 8.14
CA LEU A 62 12.89 3.45 8.40
C LEU A 62 12.01 3.25 7.17
N PHE A 63 11.67 4.32 6.45
CA PHE A 63 10.94 4.20 5.18
C PHE A 63 11.71 3.35 4.17
N ALA A 64 13.00 3.63 3.94
CA ALA A 64 13.82 2.84 3.02
C ALA A 64 13.89 1.35 3.43
N LEU A 65 14.05 1.07 4.72
CA LEU A 65 14.07 -0.30 5.24
C LEU A 65 12.73 -1.04 4.98
N VAL A 66 11.61 -0.37 5.23
CA VAL A 66 10.27 -0.94 5.00
C VAL A 66 9.99 -1.08 3.50
N PHE A 67 10.47 -0.14 2.68
CA PHE A 67 10.35 -0.17 1.22
C PHE A 67 11.08 -1.39 0.63
N ASP A 68 12.34 -1.57 0.99
CA ASP A 68 13.15 -2.72 0.55
C ASP A 68 12.52 -4.04 1.02
N GLY A 69 12.14 -4.13 2.30
CA GLY A 69 11.48 -5.32 2.84
C GLY A 69 10.15 -5.65 2.17
N TYR A 70 9.34 -4.64 1.84
CA TYR A 70 8.11 -4.84 1.08
C TYR A 70 8.40 -5.35 -0.35
N CYS A 71 9.42 -4.81 -1.02
CA CYS A 71 9.81 -5.30 -2.35
C CYS A 71 10.25 -6.77 -2.28
N ASP A 72 11.03 -7.16 -1.27
CA ASP A 72 11.43 -8.55 -1.04
C ASP A 72 10.22 -9.46 -0.80
N ASP A 73 9.28 -9.06 0.07
CA ASP A 73 8.04 -9.79 0.34
C ASP A 73 7.22 -9.96 -0.98
N LEU A 74 7.11 -8.89 -1.78
CA LEU A 74 6.37 -8.87 -3.03
C LEU A 74 6.98 -9.79 -4.09
N ILE A 75 8.32 -9.79 -4.21
CA ILE A 75 9.06 -10.68 -5.11
C ILE A 75 8.88 -12.14 -4.69
N ALA A 76 8.93 -12.42 -3.37
CA ALA A 76 8.70 -13.77 -2.85
C ALA A 76 7.28 -14.26 -3.16
N HIS A 77 6.26 -13.40 -2.99
CA HIS A 77 4.86 -13.71 -3.32
C HIS A 77 4.65 -13.94 -4.82
N ALA A 78 5.32 -13.18 -5.68
CA ALA A 78 5.30 -13.38 -7.13
C ALA A 78 5.74 -14.79 -7.53
N GLY A 79 6.74 -15.34 -6.83
CA GLY A 79 7.38 -16.59 -7.18
C GLY A 79 7.88 -16.60 -8.62
N THR A 80 7.37 -17.52 -9.45
CA THR A 80 7.69 -17.61 -10.89
C THR A 80 6.66 -16.91 -11.78
N ALA A 81 5.61 -16.32 -11.19
CA ALA A 81 4.63 -15.57 -11.96
C ALA A 81 5.30 -14.35 -12.59
N ARG A 82 5.03 -14.12 -13.88
CA ARG A 82 5.57 -12.95 -14.61
C ARG A 82 4.87 -11.64 -14.25
N TYR A 83 3.87 -11.70 -13.37
CA TYR A 83 3.07 -10.56 -12.95
C TYR A 83 2.65 -10.80 -11.52
N VAL A 84 2.97 -9.87 -10.62
CA VAL A 84 2.24 -9.74 -9.37
C VAL A 84 1.02 -8.93 -9.71
N GLY A 85 -0.18 -9.47 -9.48
CA GLY A 85 -1.34 -8.62 -9.44
C GLY A 85 -1.12 -7.61 -8.33
N LEU A 86 -0.71 -6.38 -8.65
CA LEU A 86 -0.65 -5.28 -7.67
C LEU A 86 -2.05 -5.00 -7.07
N ALA A 87 -3.09 -5.46 -7.78
CA ALA A 87 -4.48 -5.56 -7.32
C ALA A 87 -4.89 -6.98 -6.87
N ASP A 88 -3.94 -7.85 -6.51
CA ASP A 88 -4.25 -9.10 -5.81
C ASP A 88 -4.91 -8.74 -4.49
N THR A 89 -6.22 -8.96 -4.44
CA THR A 89 -7.07 -8.60 -3.30
C THR A 89 -6.54 -9.21 -2.01
N GLN A 90 -5.99 -10.43 -2.04
CA GLN A 90 -5.48 -11.08 -0.84
C GLN A 90 -4.20 -10.40 -0.34
N TRP A 91 -3.32 -9.97 -1.24
CA TRP A 91 -2.11 -9.21 -0.91
C TRP A 91 -2.45 -7.87 -0.28
N VAL A 92 -3.32 -7.09 -0.94
CA VAL A 92 -3.76 -5.79 -0.44
C VAL A 92 -4.45 -5.94 0.93
N ASP A 93 -5.31 -6.94 1.10
CA ASP A 93 -5.98 -7.19 2.39
C ASP A 93 -5.00 -7.53 3.51
N ALA A 94 -3.94 -8.30 3.21
CA ALA A 94 -2.90 -8.66 4.16
C ALA A 94 -2.07 -7.44 4.57
N VAL A 95 -1.71 -6.57 3.62
CA VAL A 95 -1.00 -5.31 3.90
C VAL A 95 -1.86 -4.39 4.78
N LEU A 96 -3.12 -4.21 4.42
CA LEU A 96 -4.06 -3.34 5.15
C LEU A 96 -4.43 -3.87 6.55
N ALA A 97 -4.22 -5.17 6.82
CA ALA A 97 -4.52 -5.77 8.13
C ALA A 97 -3.63 -5.24 9.26
N GLY A 98 -2.44 -4.72 8.94
CA GLY A 98 -1.49 -4.19 9.92
C GLY A 98 -1.94 -2.90 10.62
N VAL A 99 -2.98 -2.22 10.10
CA VAL A 99 -3.53 -1.01 10.72
C VAL A 99 -4.98 -1.26 11.14
N THR A 100 -5.19 -1.30 12.44
CA THR A 100 -6.47 -1.60 13.09
C THR A 100 -7.13 -0.37 13.70
N ASP A 101 -6.35 0.67 14.04
CA ASP A 101 -6.86 1.92 14.60
C ASP A 101 -7.66 2.74 13.56
N PRO A 102 -8.94 3.09 13.84
CA PRO A 102 -9.77 3.84 12.89
C PRO A 102 -9.24 5.25 12.56
N GLY A 103 -8.56 5.90 13.51
CA GLY A 103 -7.95 7.21 13.31
C GLY A 103 -6.80 7.14 12.31
N LEU A 104 -5.92 6.15 12.48
CA LEU A 104 -4.80 5.90 11.56
C LEU A 104 -5.28 5.49 10.16
N ARG A 105 -6.33 4.66 10.06
CA ARG A 105 -6.95 4.29 8.77
C ARG A 105 -7.42 5.52 8.02
N ARG A 106 -8.16 6.40 8.70
CA ARG A 106 -8.65 7.65 8.11
C ARG A 106 -7.49 8.57 7.71
N TYR A 107 -6.51 8.73 8.58
CA TYR A 107 -5.31 9.53 8.31
C TYR A 107 -4.54 9.03 7.07
N LEU A 108 -4.31 7.72 6.97
CA LEU A 108 -3.65 7.11 5.80
C LEU A 108 -4.47 7.30 4.54
N ALA A 109 -5.80 7.08 4.59
CA ALA A 109 -6.66 7.27 3.42
C ALA A 109 -6.62 8.71 2.88
N GLN A 110 -6.61 9.71 3.77
CA GLN A 110 -6.46 11.12 3.40
C GLN A 110 -5.06 11.42 2.85
N THR A 111 -4.03 10.89 3.49
CA THR A 111 -2.64 11.04 3.08
C THR A 111 -2.42 10.52 1.66
N LEU A 112 -2.84 9.28 1.39
CA LEU A 112 -2.67 8.66 0.08
C LEU A 112 -3.47 9.36 -1.02
N LEU A 113 -4.64 9.92 -0.69
CA LEU A 113 -5.38 10.77 -1.63
C LEU A 113 -4.59 12.02 -2.03
N LEU A 114 -3.88 12.65 -1.08
CA LEU A 114 -3.03 13.81 -1.37
C LEU A 114 -1.80 13.46 -2.20
N VAL A 115 -1.22 12.27 -1.98
CA VAL A 115 -0.08 11.77 -2.76
C VAL A 115 -0.49 11.49 -4.21
N ALA A 116 -1.59 10.77 -4.40
CA ALA A 116 -2.13 10.43 -5.71
C ALA A 116 -2.63 11.64 -6.52
N HIS A 117 -2.97 12.75 -5.86
CA HIS A 117 -3.40 13.97 -6.56
C HIS A 117 -2.23 14.83 -7.07
N SER A 118 -0.97 14.40 -6.86
CA SER A 118 0.20 15.24 -7.13
C SER A 118 0.51 15.45 -8.62
N ASP A 119 0.03 14.58 -9.51
CA ASP A 119 0.08 14.72 -10.97
C ASP A 119 -1.31 14.82 -11.64
N GLY A 120 -2.38 14.72 -10.83
CA GLY A 120 -3.78 14.83 -11.23
C GLY A 120 -4.38 13.59 -11.89
N HIS A 121 -3.70 12.45 -11.91
CA HIS A 121 -4.21 11.22 -12.51
C HIS A 121 -3.95 10.02 -11.63
N PHE A 122 -5.01 9.36 -11.16
CA PHE A 122 -4.85 7.97 -10.74
C PHE A 122 -4.87 7.07 -11.99
N ALA A 123 -3.88 6.20 -12.15
CA ALA A 123 -4.00 5.06 -13.04
C ALA A 123 -5.12 4.11 -12.55
N ASP A 124 -5.75 3.37 -13.49
CA ASP A 124 -6.89 2.47 -13.18
C ASP A 124 -6.55 1.42 -12.09
N VAL A 125 -5.29 1.03 -11.99
CA VAL A 125 -4.78 0.07 -11.00
C VAL A 125 -4.75 0.68 -9.60
N GLU A 126 -4.32 1.93 -9.46
CA GLU A 126 -4.25 2.65 -8.19
C GLU A 126 -5.63 2.93 -7.61
N LEU A 127 -6.59 3.32 -8.48
CA LEU A 127 -7.99 3.47 -8.09
C LEU A 127 -8.56 2.16 -7.53
N THR A 128 -8.12 1.01 -8.06
CA THR A 128 -8.58 -0.30 -7.59
C THR A 128 -8.07 -0.59 -6.18
N VAL A 129 -6.78 -0.37 -5.92
CA VAL A 129 -6.18 -0.55 -4.60
C VAL A 129 -6.75 0.44 -3.58
N TYR A 130 -6.91 1.71 -3.97
CA TYR A 130 -7.49 2.74 -3.11
C TYR A 130 -8.95 2.43 -2.75
N ARG A 131 -9.78 2.01 -3.72
CA ARG A 131 -11.17 1.60 -3.47
C ARG A 131 -11.25 0.39 -2.55
N GLN A 132 -10.41 -0.62 -2.76
CA GLN A 132 -10.36 -1.78 -1.88
C GLN A 132 -10.00 -1.37 -0.44
N MET A 133 -9.07 -0.43 -0.27
CA MET A 133 -8.74 0.11 1.04
C MET A 133 -9.94 0.80 1.71
N LEU A 134 -10.66 1.65 0.97
CA LEU A 134 -11.87 2.30 1.49
C LEU A 134 -12.93 1.29 1.89
N ASP A 135 -13.23 0.31 1.03
CA ASP A 135 -14.22 -0.74 1.29
C ASP A 135 -13.85 -1.55 2.54
N ARG A 136 -12.58 -1.96 2.66
CA ARG A 136 -12.08 -2.73 3.81
C ARG A 136 -12.16 -1.96 5.11
N TRP A 137 -11.89 -0.66 5.07
CA TRP A 137 -11.92 0.20 6.25
C TRP A 137 -13.30 0.81 6.53
N GLY A 138 -14.28 0.59 5.65
CA GLY A 138 -15.61 1.18 5.76
C GLY A 138 -15.58 2.70 5.65
N LEU A 139 -14.68 3.24 4.85
CA LEU A 139 -14.52 4.68 4.63
C LEU A 139 -15.24 5.10 3.35
N ASP A 140 -15.76 6.32 3.36
CA ASP A 140 -16.34 6.98 2.20
C ASP A 140 -15.44 8.13 1.77
N ILE A 141 -15.07 8.16 0.49
CA ILE A 141 -14.19 9.17 -0.08
C ILE A 141 -14.77 10.58 0.08
N ASP A 142 -16.10 10.73 0.00
CA ASP A 142 -16.79 12.02 0.14
C ASP A 142 -16.66 12.57 1.56
N HIS A 143 -16.34 11.72 2.53
CA HIS A 143 -16.09 12.08 3.90
C HIS A 143 -14.59 12.20 4.23
N LEU A 144 -13.67 12.07 3.28
CA LEU A 144 -12.22 12.22 3.52
C LEU A 144 -11.71 13.64 3.26
N VAL A 145 -12.42 14.43 2.45
CA VAL A 145 -12.13 15.84 2.13
C VAL A 145 -12.72 16.83 3.12
#